data_AF-A0A954G2I3-F1
#
_entry.id   AF-A0A954G2I3-F1
#
_cell.length_a   1.000
_cell.length_b   1.000
_cell.length_c   1.000
_cell.angle_alpha   90.00
_cell.angle_beta   90.00
_cell.angle_gamma   90.00
#
_symmetry.space_group_name_H-M   'P 1'
#
loop_
_entity.id
_entity.type
_entity.pdbx_description
1 polymer ?
#
loop_
_entity_poly.entity_id
_entity_poly.type
_entity_poly.pdbx_seq_one_letter_code
_entity_poly.pdbx_strand_id
1 'polypeptide(L)'
;YMSPEQALDTHTADARSDIYSLGCVLYFLLTGDAVYEGKTAIQKILAHREEPIPSLRTRLPNLPEQLDLIFQKMLVKNPDERYQTMSQVLEELEACQPADLTETETSLFSNSQPDDDSELYYFSEESVQASNRTVVQPPSSQDTSAADRLSAARLQDTLIGDVETEPYTQYESTTPPRKRPALWLISGGLLAVVLLVSSTFLILQNKSGMATRADIPEAPPVGNTGMVTRVEHRLPEEPEKPSVPPETTEMRTEDFALAFDGEDDYVELPLTTNDLEYPLTVEATVLCRQQKAVGEVPIVSLFFQDGIHQLLGYDFEDGNWLALKKTSGHMSEKKSSSRPGLLLEKTQLAAVFDKETVSLFVNGKEQKQGSSRSTVADVEATRDHPVHLARSLLFYGEWKDCYLNGYLDEIRISNFARYTADYQTEDVLTSDVHTIALYHFNEGTGKILKDASGKGHDGIIHGATWVDLKEVPYWYISEKQQFYSELSQMEPEKQIEAFRQKMIELNPGYDGKLEYQTENGQIHRLNIYHNRLVNIWPISAFKSLQAL
;
A
#
# COMPACT_ATOMS: atom_id res chain seq x y z
N TYR A 1 -0.95 17.21 -0.76
CA TYR A 1 -2.16 18.04 -0.94
C TYR A 1 -2.31 18.35 -2.42
N MET A 2 -3.52 18.69 -2.89
CA MET A 2 -3.79 19.04 -4.29
C MET A 2 -4.21 20.51 -4.37
N SER A 3 -3.66 21.24 -5.34
CA SER A 3 -4.01 22.65 -5.56
C SER A 3 -5.37 22.82 -6.28
N PRO A 4 -6.02 24.00 -6.18
CA PRO A 4 -7.32 24.24 -6.80
C PRO A 4 -7.33 24.10 -8.33
N GLU A 5 -6.23 24.44 -8.99
CA GLU A 5 -6.01 24.31 -10.42
C GLU A 5 -5.81 22.83 -10.84
N GLN A 6 -5.02 22.07 -10.09
CA GLN A 6 -4.87 20.61 -10.30
C GLN A 6 -6.20 19.86 -10.13
N ALA A 7 -7.10 20.36 -9.28
CA ALA A 7 -8.46 19.84 -9.11
C ALA A 7 -9.42 20.19 -10.26
N LEU A 8 -9.04 21.09 -11.17
CA LEU A 8 -9.79 21.46 -12.37
C LEU A 8 -9.20 20.80 -13.63
N ASP A 9 -7.89 20.91 -13.82
CA ASP A 9 -7.14 20.31 -14.92
C ASP A 9 -5.68 20.08 -14.47
N THR A 10 -5.25 18.83 -14.42
CA THR A 10 -3.89 18.45 -13.99
C THR A 10 -2.80 18.98 -14.93
N HIS A 11 -3.12 19.32 -16.18
CA HIS A 11 -2.18 19.93 -17.12
C HIS A 11 -1.93 21.43 -16.87
N THR A 12 -2.70 22.07 -15.97
CA THR A 12 -2.52 23.48 -15.59
C THR A 12 -1.61 23.69 -14.37
N ALA A 13 -1.06 22.60 -13.82
CA ALA A 13 -0.16 22.64 -12.68
C ALA A 13 1.22 23.20 -13.06
N ASP A 14 1.75 24.09 -12.22
CA ASP A 14 3.14 24.56 -12.29
C ASP A 14 3.74 24.68 -10.88
N ALA A 15 4.94 25.26 -10.74
CA ALA A 15 5.64 25.41 -9.46
C ALA A 15 4.82 26.17 -8.38
N ARG A 16 3.77 26.91 -8.75
CA ARG A 16 2.85 27.60 -7.84
C ARG A 16 1.85 26.62 -7.20
N SER A 17 1.61 25.47 -7.80
CA SER A 17 0.87 24.35 -7.20
C SER A 17 1.64 23.71 -6.04
N ASP A 18 2.97 23.69 -6.12
CA ASP A 18 3.84 23.25 -5.02
C ASP A 18 3.83 24.25 -3.86
N ILE A 19 3.79 25.56 -4.14
CA ILE A 19 3.64 26.63 -3.12
C ILE A 19 2.36 26.42 -2.30
N TYR A 20 1.23 26.16 -2.98
CA TYR A 20 -0.03 25.85 -2.32
C TYR A 20 0.06 24.57 -1.47
N SER A 21 0.68 23.52 -2.02
CA SER A 21 0.82 22.23 -1.35
C SER A 21 1.72 22.31 -0.11
N LEU A 22 2.81 23.06 -0.19
CA LEU A 22 3.70 23.35 0.94
C LEU A 22 3.00 24.16 2.02
N GLY A 23 2.19 25.15 1.65
CA GLY A 23 1.37 25.89 2.62
C GLY A 23 0.37 24.99 3.36
N CYS A 24 -0.21 24.00 2.68
CA CYS A 24 -1.07 23.01 3.33
C CYS A 24 -0.30 22.12 4.33
N VAL A 25 0.94 21.74 3.99
CA VAL A 25 1.83 21.01 4.90
C VAL A 25 2.22 21.89 6.10
N LEU A 26 2.54 23.17 5.89
CA LEU A 26 2.84 24.12 6.97
C LEU A 26 1.68 24.23 7.98
N TYR A 27 0.43 24.32 7.50
CA TYR A 27 -0.74 24.32 8.38
C TYR A 27 -0.87 23.04 9.19
N PHE A 28 -0.64 21.87 8.56
CA PHE A 28 -0.67 20.58 9.24
C PHE A 28 0.42 20.46 10.31
N LEU A 29 1.66 20.83 10.00
CA LEU A 29 2.79 20.81 10.94
C LEU A 29 2.57 21.74 12.14
N LEU A 30 1.94 22.90 11.92
CA LEU A 30 1.67 23.87 12.98
C LEU A 30 0.43 23.52 13.84
N THR A 31 -0.61 22.91 13.25
CA THR A 31 -1.91 22.75 13.92
C THR A 31 -2.30 21.30 14.24
N GLY A 32 -1.61 20.32 13.68
CA GLY A 32 -1.95 18.89 13.75
C GLY A 32 -3.12 18.45 12.85
N ASP A 33 -3.81 19.40 12.19
CA ASP A 33 -5.02 19.14 11.40
C ASP A 33 -4.87 19.58 9.94
N ALA A 34 -5.69 19.02 9.05
CA ALA A 34 -5.74 19.46 7.66
C ALA A 34 -6.39 20.85 7.53
N VAL A 35 -5.98 21.62 6.52
CA VAL A 35 -6.56 22.95 6.19
C VAL A 35 -8.09 22.88 6.02
N TYR A 36 -8.57 21.80 5.41
CA TYR A 36 -9.99 21.54 5.16
C TYR A 36 -10.36 20.12 5.57
N GLU A 37 -11.47 20.01 6.30
CA GLU A 37 -12.08 18.73 6.65
C GLU A 37 -13.05 18.25 5.56
N GLY A 38 -13.24 16.94 5.46
CA GLY A 38 -14.20 16.35 4.51
C GLY A 38 -14.29 14.84 4.72
N LYS A 39 -15.51 14.29 4.63
CA LYS A 39 -15.77 12.85 4.84
C LYS A 39 -15.49 12.00 3.60
N THR A 40 -15.31 12.63 2.45
CA THR A 40 -14.96 11.98 1.18
C THR A 40 -13.88 12.78 0.46
N ALA A 41 -13.12 12.14 -0.44
CA ALA A 41 -12.12 12.81 -1.26
C ALA A 41 -12.71 13.97 -2.08
N ILE A 42 -13.90 13.78 -2.66
CA ILE A 42 -14.63 14.81 -3.42
C ILE A 42 -14.95 16.03 -2.54
N GLN A 43 -15.35 15.84 -1.28
CA GLN A 43 -15.59 16.96 -0.36
C GLN A 43 -14.30 17.75 -0.07
N LYS A 44 -13.18 17.06 0.15
CA LYS A 44 -11.88 17.73 0.36
C LYS A 44 -11.43 18.51 -0.88
N ILE A 45 -11.59 17.94 -2.08
CA ILE A 45 -11.28 18.61 -3.35
C ILE A 45 -12.13 19.87 -3.54
N LEU A 46 -13.45 19.79 -3.31
CA LEU A 46 -14.33 20.95 -3.37
C LEU A 46 -13.96 22.00 -2.32
N ALA A 47 -13.61 21.61 -1.10
CA ALA A 47 -13.19 22.54 -0.06
C ALA A 47 -11.87 23.26 -0.41
N HIS A 48 -10.89 22.54 -0.95
CA HIS A 48 -9.66 23.16 -1.46
C HIS A 48 -9.96 24.20 -2.56
N ARG A 49 -11.00 24.01 -3.38
CA ARG A 49 -11.43 24.97 -4.41
C ARG A 49 -12.27 26.14 -3.88
N GLU A 50 -13.23 25.90 -2.98
CA GLU A 50 -14.33 26.83 -2.68
C GLU A 50 -14.33 27.40 -1.26
N GLU A 51 -13.81 26.69 -0.25
CA GLU A 51 -13.84 27.15 1.14
C GLU A 51 -12.79 28.25 1.38
N PRO A 52 -13.06 29.25 2.25
CA PRO A 52 -12.13 30.33 2.53
C PRO A 52 -10.85 29.81 3.19
N ILE A 53 -9.76 30.57 3.11
CA ILE A 53 -8.50 30.18 3.76
C ILE A 53 -8.65 30.40 5.27
N PRO A 54 -8.45 29.38 6.13
CA PRO A 54 -8.48 29.58 7.58
C PRO A 54 -7.28 30.44 8.01
N SER A 55 -7.36 31.12 9.15
CA SER A 55 -6.19 31.76 9.76
C SER A 55 -5.51 30.79 10.73
N LEU A 56 -4.18 30.67 10.66
CA LEU A 56 -3.38 29.93 11.64
C LEU A 56 -3.61 30.48 13.05
N ARG A 57 -3.81 31.80 13.18
CA ARG A 57 -4.03 32.48 14.46
C ARG A 57 -5.35 32.12 15.14
N THR A 58 -6.29 31.49 14.41
CA THR A 58 -7.51 30.91 15.01
C THR A 58 -7.19 29.75 15.96
N ARG A 59 -6.13 28.98 15.68
CA ARG A 59 -5.66 27.86 16.53
C ARG A 59 -4.40 28.19 17.33
N LEU A 60 -3.56 29.10 16.82
CA LEU A 60 -2.31 29.53 17.42
C LEU A 60 -2.31 31.05 17.65
N PRO A 61 -3.01 31.59 18.68
CA PRO A 61 -3.18 33.04 18.84
C PRO A 61 -1.85 33.83 18.95
N ASN A 62 -0.83 33.16 19.52
CA ASN A 62 0.50 33.71 19.75
C ASN A 62 1.42 33.65 18.51
N LEU A 63 0.96 33.09 17.38
CA LEU A 63 1.75 33.04 16.15
C LEU A 63 1.98 34.46 15.59
N PRO A 64 3.18 34.79 15.09
CA PRO A 64 3.44 36.06 14.42
C PRO A 64 2.48 36.33 13.27
N GLU A 65 2.02 37.58 13.14
CA GLU A 65 1.06 37.97 12.11
C GLU A 65 1.61 37.80 10.69
N GLN A 66 2.89 38.11 10.51
CA GLN A 66 3.59 37.94 9.23
C GLN A 66 3.58 36.47 8.76
N LEU A 67 3.69 35.49 9.66
CA LEU A 67 3.64 34.08 9.29
C LEU A 67 2.24 33.64 8.83
N ASP A 68 1.17 34.17 9.44
CA ASP A 68 -0.19 33.95 8.97
C ASP A 68 -0.43 34.60 7.59
N LEU A 69 0.10 35.81 7.37
CA LEU A 69 0.02 36.49 6.06
C LEU A 69 0.78 35.74 4.96
N ILE A 70 1.96 35.21 5.25
CA ILE A 70 2.73 34.36 4.31
C ILE A 70 1.92 33.12 3.96
N PHE A 71 1.41 32.41 4.97
CA PHE A 71 0.58 31.23 4.79
C PHE A 71 -0.69 31.51 3.96
N GLN A 72 -1.42 32.60 4.27
CA GLN A 72 -2.59 33.04 3.49
C GLN A 72 -2.24 33.26 2.02
N LYS A 73 -1.09 33.92 1.75
CA LYS A 73 -0.60 34.20 0.40
C LYS A 73 -0.10 32.96 -0.35
N MET A 74 0.36 31.91 0.35
CA MET A 74 0.66 30.60 -0.25
C MET A 74 -0.62 29.86 -0.68
N LEU A 75 -1.74 30.04 0.03
CA LEU A 75 -3.00 29.32 -0.19
C LEU A 75 -4.02 30.04 -1.09
N VAL A 76 -3.68 31.20 -1.66
CA VAL A 76 -4.60 31.94 -2.54
C VAL A 76 -5.07 31.05 -3.68
N LYS A 77 -6.38 30.97 -3.91
CA LYS A 77 -6.95 29.99 -4.84
C LYS A 77 -6.46 30.24 -6.27
N ASN A 78 -6.41 31.50 -6.69
CA ASN A 78 -5.83 31.92 -7.97
C ASN A 78 -4.29 31.83 -7.92
N PRO A 79 -3.63 31.00 -8.77
CA PRO A 79 -2.17 30.89 -8.78
C PRO A 79 -1.46 32.19 -9.18
N ASP A 80 -2.09 33.07 -9.96
CA ASP A 80 -1.53 34.37 -10.34
C ASP A 80 -1.43 35.37 -9.17
N GLU A 81 -2.16 35.12 -8.07
CA GLU A 81 -2.17 35.94 -6.86
C GLU A 81 -1.29 35.36 -5.73
N ARG A 82 -0.75 34.16 -5.90
CA ARG A 82 0.23 33.55 -4.97
C ARG A 82 1.61 34.19 -5.12
N TYR A 83 2.54 33.77 -4.27
CA TYR A 83 3.95 33.80 -4.62
C TYR A 83 4.18 33.08 -5.96
N GLN A 84 5.02 33.67 -6.81
CA GLN A 84 5.29 33.14 -8.16
C GLN A 84 6.53 32.23 -8.19
N THR A 85 7.35 32.23 -7.12
CA THR A 85 8.51 31.34 -6.95
C THR A 85 8.70 30.97 -5.49
N MET A 86 9.33 29.83 -5.21
CA MET A 86 9.73 29.44 -3.84
C MET A 86 10.73 30.41 -3.22
N SER A 87 11.58 31.08 -4.02
CA SER A 87 12.51 32.08 -3.52
C SER A 87 11.82 33.26 -2.83
N GLN A 88 10.65 33.69 -3.33
CA GLN A 88 9.85 34.73 -2.67
C GLN A 88 9.25 34.23 -1.35
N VAL A 89 8.86 32.95 -1.27
CA VAL A 89 8.37 32.34 -0.03
C VAL A 89 9.50 32.30 1.01
N LEU A 90 10.69 31.90 0.60
CA LEU A 90 11.88 31.85 1.46
C LEU A 90 12.27 33.24 1.97
N GLU A 91 12.34 34.25 1.09
CA GLU A 91 12.65 35.65 1.45
C GLU A 91 11.69 36.20 2.51
N GLU A 92 10.38 35.98 2.35
CA GLU A 92 9.40 36.45 3.34
C GLU A 92 9.45 35.65 4.66
N LEU A 93 9.76 34.35 4.62
CA LEU A 93 9.98 33.52 5.82
C LEU A 93 11.27 33.91 6.57
N GLU A 94 12.35 34.22 5.86
CA GLU A 94 13.61 34.69 6.45
C GLU A 94 13.48 36.09 7.05
N ALA A 95 12.63 36.95 6.47
CA ALA A 95 12.24 38.24 7.06
C ALA A 95 11.33 38.08 8.29
N CYS A 96 10.69 36.93 8.46
CA CYS A 96 9.77 36.61 9.56
C CYS A 96 10.52 36.22 10.86
N GLN A 97 11.58 36.93 11.21
CA GLN A 97 12.31 36.71 12.47
C GLN A 97 11.50 37.19 13.68
N PRO A 98 11.53 36.45 14.81
CA PRO A 98 10.88 36.86 16.04
C PRO A 98 11.52 38.15 16.59
N ALA A 99 10.73 39.21 16.66
CA ALA A 99 11.09 40.46 17.31
C ALA A 99 11.07 40.36 18.85
N ASP A 100 11.86 39.44 19.42
CA ASP A 100 12.41 39.45 20.79
C ASP A 100 13.26 38.19 21.15
N LEU A 101 14.09 37.68 20.23
CA LEU A 101 15.19 36.78 20.64
C LEU A 101 16.35 37.60 21.24
N THR A 102 16.16 38.01 22.50
CA THR A 102 17.14 38.75 23.29
C THR A 102 18.32 37.88 23.72
N GLU A 103 19.28 37.68 22.80
CA GLU A 103 20.72 37.31 22.94
C GLU A 103 21.18 36.25 23.99
N THR A 104 20.28 35.56 24.69
CA THR A 104 20.64 34.77 25.90
C THR A 104 20.82 33.27 25.60
N GLU A 105 20.21 32.74 24.53
CA GLU A 105 20.27 31.29 24.23
C GLU A 105 21.29 30.90 23.15
N THR A 106 21.86 31.85 22.40
CA THR A 106 22.94 31.59 21.43
C THR A 106 24.21 31.04 22.11
N SER A 107 24.33 31.16 23.44
CA SER A 107 25.43 30.62 24.23
C SER A 107 25.49 29.08 24.32
N LEU A 108 24.41 28.36 24.02
CA LEU A 108 24.34 26.90 24.24
C LEU A 108 24.89 26.04 23.09
N PHE A 109 25.16 26.64 21.92
CA PHE A 109 25.64 25.91 20.72
C PHE A 109 27.08 26.26 20.29
N SER A 110 27.81 27.08 21.05
CA SER A 110 29.10 27.65 20.62
C SER A 110 30.28 27.32 21.54
N ASN A 111 30.20 26.29 22.41
CA ASN A 111 31.35 25.89 23.21
C ASN A 111 31.53 24.37 23.29
N SER A 112 32.21 23.82 22.29
CA SER A 112 32.89 22.53 22.35
C SER A 112 34.17 22.67 21.54
N GLN A 113 35.30 22.91 22.22
CA GLN A 113 36.60 22.80 21.57
C GLN A 113 36.80 21.34 21.13
N PRO A 114 37.43 21.10 19.96
CA PRO A 114 37.80 19.73 19.58
C PRO A 114 38.95 19.26 20.48
N ASP A 115 38.82 18.06 21.04
CA ASP A 115 39.95 17.37 21.64
C ASP A 115 40.95 16.94 20.56
N ASP A 116 42.23 17.03 20.91
CA ASP A 116 43.39 16.91 20.04
C ASP A 116 43.76 15.43 19.84
N ASP A 117 43.22 14.80 18.78
CA ASP A 117 43.80 13.63 18.08
C ASP A 117 42.93 13.21 16.87
N SER A 118 43.10 13.87 15.72
CA SER A 118 42.64 13.34 14.42
C SER A 118 43.46 13.88 13.24
N GLU A 119 43.88 12.99 12.33
CA GLU A 119 44.73 13.36 11.19
C GLU A 119 44.01 14.26 10.18
N LEU A 120 44.62 15.41 9.87
CA LEU A 120 44.15 16.39 8.91
C LEU A 120 44.29 15.92 7.45
N TYR A 121 43.17 15.61 6.80
CA TYR A 121 43.11 15.55 5.34
C TYR A 121 42.75 16.93 4.76
N TYR A 122 43.77 17.66 4.30
CA TYR A 122 43.60 18.94 3.61
C TYR A 122 43.02 18.72 2.19
N PHE A 123 41.87 19.35 1.90
CA PHE A 123 41.49 19.64 0.51
C PHE A 123 41.96 21.06 0.17
N SER A 124 43.00 21.16 -0.67
CA SER A 124 43.48 22.44 -1.19
C SER A 124 42.81 22.76 -2.53
N GLU A 125 42.03 23.83 -2.58
CA GLU A 125 41.71 24.47 -3.86
C GLU A 125 42.93 25.25 -4.37
N GLU A 126 43.55 24.79 -5.45
CA GLU A 126 44.08 25.68 -6.51
C GLU A 126 44.58 24.87 -7.72
N SER A 127 43.86 24.98 -8.85
CA SER A 127 44.44 25.26 -10.18
C SER A 127 43.41 25.13 -11.30
N VAL A 128 42.66 26.21 -11.53
CA VAL A 128 42.04 26.44 -12.84
C VAL A 128 43.15 26.87 -13.80
N GLN A 129 43.55 26.03 -14.75
CA GLN A 129 43.99 26.47 -16.08
C GLN A 129 43.62 25.47 -17.18
N ALA A 130 43.35 26.01 -18.37
CA ALA A 130 42.64 25.33 -19.44
C ALA A 130 43.53 24.42 -20.29
N SER A 131 42.91 23.41 -20.91
CA SER A 131 43.32 22.93 -22.24
C SER A 131 42.10 22.47 -23.05
N ASN A 132 42.09 22.88 -24.32
CA ASN A 132 40.95 22.82 -25.22
C ASN A 132 40.29 21.44 -25.32
N ARG A 133 38.97 21.37 -25.10
CA ARG A 133 38.12 20.34 -25.73
C ARG A 133 37.44 20.93 -26.96
N THR A 134 37.72 20.33 -28.11
CA THR A 134 37.16 20.72 -29.41
C THR A 134 35.65 20.48 -29.42
N VAL A 135 34.89 21.47 -29.89
CA VAL A 135 33.45 21.35 -30.16
C VAL A 135 33.25 20.36 -31.31
N VAL A 136 32.57 19.24 -31.04
CA VAL A 136 32.04 18.34 -32.07
C VAL A 136 30.57 18.69 -32.25
N GLN A 137 30.22 19.28 -33.40
CA GLN A 137 28.83 19.48 -33.79
C GLN A 137 28.17 18.13 -34.15
N PRO A 138 26.85 17.96 -33.93
CA PRO A 138 26.12 16.82 -34.47
C PRO A 138 26.14 16.87 -36.02
N PRO A 139 26.36 15.74 -36.72
CA PRO A 139 26.39 15.72 -38.17
C PRO A 139 25.00 15.94 -38.78
N SER A 140 24.98 16.69 -39.88
CA SER A 140 23.78 16.92 -40.71
C SER A 140 23.26 15.64 -41.35
N SER A 141 21.95 15.41 -41.27
CA SER A 141 21.27 14.34 -41.99
C SER A 141 21.01 14.70 -43.45
N GLN A 142 21.69 14.00 -44.37
CA GLN A 142 21.26 13.84 -45.76
C GLN A 142 21.32 12.37 -46.16
N ASP A 143 20.45 12.04 -47.11
CA ASP A 143 20.26 10.78 -47.83
C ASP A 143 19.67 9.58 -47.09
N THR A 144 18.50 9.20 -47.61
CA THR A 144 17.57 8.15 -47.16
C THR A 144 17.79 6.86 -47.95
N SER A 145 17.50 5.71 -47.34
CA SER A 145 17.34 4.45 -48.10
C SER A 145 16.31 3.50 -47.46
N ALA A 146 15.07 3.59 -47.94
CA ALA A 146 14.09 2.52 -48.08
C ALA A 146 14.06 1.35 -47.06
N ALA A 147 13.36 1.54 -45.94
CA ALA A 147 12.68 0.47 -45.20
C ALA A 147 11.34 0.93 -44.60
N ASP A 148 11.27 2.13 -44.01
CA ASP A 148 10.11 2.61 -43.22
C ASP A 148 8.90 3.15 -44.01
N ARG A 149 8.72 2.78 -45.29
CA ARG A 149 7.56 3.25 -46.09
C ARG A 149 6.36 2.30 -46.03
N LEU A 150 5.84 2.01 -44.83
CA LEU A 150 4.60 1.23 -44.68
C LEU A 150 3.86 1.40 -43.32
N SER A 151 3.61 2.63 -42.87
CA SER A 151 2.65 2.88 -41.76
C SER A 151 2.00 4.28 -41.76
N ALA A 152 2.74 5.35 -42.10
CA ALA A 152 2.24 6.74 -42.03
C ALA A 152 1.44 7.22 -43.26
N ALA A 153 0.53 6.39 -43.80
CA ALA A 153 -0.23 6.72 -45.02
C ALA A 153 -1.72 6.33 -44.98
N ARG A 154 -2.43 6.80 -43.94
CA ARG A 154 -3.90 6.98 -43.95
C ARG A 154 -4.32 7.92 -42.81
N LEU A 155 -5.28 8.81 -43.09
CA LEU A 155 -5.84 9.88 -42.24
C LEU A 155 -5.22 11.29 -42.40
N GLN A 156 -5.13 11.77 -43.64
CA GLN A 156 -5.13 13.21 -43.96
C GLN A 156 -5.46 13.43 -45.44
N ASP A 157 -6.72 13.19 -45.82
CA ASP A 157 -7.23 13.60 -47.14
C ASP A 157 -8.75 13.84 -47.12
N THR A 158 -9.18 14.89 -46.40
CA THR A 158 -10.43 15.60 -46.68
C THR A 158 -10.37 17.02 -46.11
N LEU A 159 -10.86 17.99 -46.89
CA LEU A 159 -11.15 19.40 -46.53
C LEU A 159 -9.95 20.36 -46.43
N ILE A 160 -9.60 20.96 -47.57
CA ILE A 160 -9.22 22.39 -47.65
C ILE A 160 -10.20 23.05 -48.63
N GLY A 161 -10.71 24.22 -48.27
CA GLY A 161 -11.70 24.96 -49.04
C GLY A 161 -11.92 26.38 -48.49
N ASP A 162 -10.88 27.19 -48.63
CA ASP A 162 -10.81 28.66 -48.66
C ASP A 162 -11.40 29.51 -47.50
N VAL A 163 -10.61 30.53 -47.13
CA VAL A 163 -10.92 31.54 -46.11
C VAL A 163 -11.11 32.90 -46.78
N GLU A 164 -12.28 33.50 -46.59
CA GLU A 164 -12.47 34.96 -46.74
C GLU A 164 -12.73 35.58 -45.36
N THR A 165 -12.16 36.77 -45.13
CA THR A 165 -12.12 37.46 -43.84
C THR A 165 -13.08 38.65 -43.81
N GLU A 166 -13.88 38.79 -42.75
CA GLU A 166 -14.51 40.05 -42.28
C GLU A 166 -14.77 39.92 -40.74
N PRO A 167 -15.03 41.01 -39.98
CA PRO A 167 -14.46 41.17 -38.65
C PRO A 167 -15.36 40.81 -37.44
N TYR A 168 -14.69 40.62 -36.29
CA TYR A 168 -15.28 40.27 -35.01
C TYR A 168 -16.03 41.45 -34.35
N THR A 169 -17.37 41.37 -34.25
CA THR A 169 -18.17 42.28 -33.42
C THR A 169 -18.60 41.61 -32.12
N GLN A 170 -18.14 42.19 -31.01
CA GLN A 170 -18.54 41.87 -29.64
C GLN A 170 -20.05 42.04 -29.42
N TYR A 171 -20.72 41.03 -28.85
CA TYR A 171 -22.10 41.15 -28.35
C TYR A 171 -22.25 40.51 -26.97
N GLU A 172 -22.63 41.33 -26.00
CA GLU A 172 -23.16 40.85 -24.72
C GLU A 172 -24.53 40.19 -24.93
N SER A 173 -24.78 39.04 -24.28
CA SER A 173 -26.11 38.42 -24.27
C SER A 173 -26.73 38.46 -22.86
N THR A 174 -27.59 39.45 -22.64
CA THR A 174 -28.40 39.60 -21.44
C THR A 174 -29.41 38.46 -21.25
N THR A 175 -29.51 37.90 -20.04
CA THR A 175 -30.50 36.88 -19.67
C THR A 175 -31.95 37.41 -19.55
N PRO A 176 -32.97 36.71 -20.08
CA PRO A 176 -34.37 36.90 -19.70
C PRO A 176 -34.82 35.94 -18.57
N PRO A 177 -35.73 36.34 -17.65
CA PRO A 177 -36.11 35.53 -16.49
C PRO A 177 -37.45 34.77 -16.64
N ARG A 178 -37.71 33.83 -15.68
CA ARG A 178 -38.95 33.05 -15.37
C ARG A 178 -38.99 31.62 -15.98
N LYS A 179 -39.55 30.58 -15.32
CA LYS A 179 -40.40 30.45 -14.10
C LYS A 179 -40.22 29.02 -13.51
N ARG A 180 -40.38 28.82 -12.19
CA ARG A 180 -40.36 27.48 -11.54
C ARG A 180 -41.73 26.77 -11.64
N PRO A 181 -41.80 25.45 -11.92
CA PRO A 181 -42.90 24.58 -11.50
C PRO A 181 -42.59 23.91 -10.14
N ALA A 182 -43.62 23.66 -9.33
CA ALA A 182 -43.50 22.96 -8.05
C ALA A 182 -43.61 21.44 -8.23
N LEU A 183 -42.73 20.67 -7.58
CA LEU A 183 -42.64 19.21 -7.72
C LEU A 183 -42.60 18.49 -6.35
N TRP A 184 -43.64 18.73 -5.54
CA TRP A 184 -43.86 18.10 -4.23
C TRP A 184 -45.03 17.09 -4.29
N LEU A 185 -44.92 16.04 -5.13
CA LEU A 185 -45.96 14.98 -5.19
C LEU A 185 -45.47 13.54 -5.51
N ILE A 186 -44.16 13.25 -5.49
CA ILE A 186 -43.64 11.90 -5.83
C ILE A 186 -43.31 11.03 -4.59
N SER A 187 -43.20 11.62 -3.39
CA SER A 187 -42.92 10.89 -2.14
C SER A 187 -44.08 10.06 -1.59
N GLY A 188 -45.34 10.33 -1.99
CA GLY A 188 -46.51 9.61 -1.47
C GLY A 188 -46.78 8.25 -2.14
N GLY A 189 -46.47 8.11 -3.44
CA GLY A 189 -46.81 6.91 -4.20
C GLY A 189 -46.01 5.66 -3.80
N LEU A 190 -44.71 5.82 -3.54
CA LEU A 190 -43.83 4.71 -3.19
C LEU A 190 -44.21 4.07 -1.83
N LEU A 191 -44.60 4.91 -0.86
CA LEU A 191 -45.00 4.46 0.48
C LEU A 191 -46.29 3.63 0.45
N ALA A 192 -47.26 4.00 -0.40
CA ALA A 192 -48.51 3.26 -0.56
C ALA A 192 -48.29 1.86 -1.16
N VAL A 193 -47.37 1.73 -2.12
CA VAL A 193 -47.01 0.43 -2.71
C VAL A 193 -46.32 -0.48 -1.68
N VAL A 194 -45.38 0.05 -0.89
CA VAL A 194 -44.71 -0.72 0.18
C VAL A 194 -45.70 -1.21 1.24
N LEU A 195 -46.69 -0.39 1.62
CA LEU A 195 -47.73 -0.78 2.60
C LEU A 195 -48.72 -1.84 2.03
N LEU A 196 -49.01 -1.81 0.73
CA LEU A 196 -49.84 -2.83 0.07
C LEU A 196 -49.11 -4.18 -0.08
N VAL A 197 -47.81 -4.17 -0.37
CA VAL A 197 -46.99 -5.40 -0.41
C VAL A 197 -46.78 -5.98 1.00
N SER A 198 -46.58 -5.12 2.00
CA SER A 198 -46.48 -5.52 3.42
C SER A 198 -47.78 -6.19 3.93
N SER A 199 -48.94 -5.58 3.67
CA SER A 199 -50.23 -6.13 4.14
C SER A 199 -50.60 -7.46 3.45
N THR A 200 -50.29 -7.62 2.17
CA THR A 200 -50.52 -8.89 1.45
C THR A 200 -49.60 -10.02 1.93
N PHE A 201 -48.35 -9.72 2.27
CA PHE A 201 -47.42 -10.69 2.86
C PHE A 201 -47.88 -11.19 4.25
N LEU A 202 -48.36 -10.27 5.11
CA LEU A 202 -48.89 -10.62 6.44
C LEU A 202 -50.18 -11.46 6.37
N ILE A 203 -51.06 -11.19 5.39
CA ILE A 203 -52.28 -11.99 5.17
C ILE A 203 -51.96 -13.42 4.67
N LEU A 204 -50.86 -13.60 3.93
CA LEU A 204 -50.42 -14.92 3.47
C LEU A 204 -49.78 -15.75 4.58
N GLN A 205 -48.96 -15.16 5.46
CA GLN A 205 -48.39 -15.89 6.59
C GLN A 205 -49.45 -16.31 7.62
N ASN A 206 -50.48 -15.50 7.86
CA ASN A 206 -51.54 -15.82 8.82
C ASN A 206 -52.57 -16.88 8.32
N LYS A 207 -52.39 -17.45 7.11
CA LYS A 207 -53.30 -18.45 6.52
C LYS A 207 -52.77 -19.88 6.53
N SER A 208 -51.51 -20.11 6.91
CA SER A 208 -50.85 -21.42 6.88
C SER A 208 -50.85 -22.16 8.24
N GLY A 209 -51.70 -21.73 9.19
CA GLY A 209 -51.79 -22.31 10.53
C GLY A 209 -53.22 -22.53 11.04
N MET A 210 -53.96 -23.49 10.46
CA MET A 210 -55.05 -24.21 11.15
C MET A 210 -55.41 -25.52 10.43
N ALA A 211 -55.81 -26.55 11.20
CA ALA A 211 -55.77 -27.96 10.82
C ALA A 211 -57.11 -28.53 10.29
N THR A 212 -57.09 -29.74 9.71
CA THR A 212 -58.07 -30.81 10.02
C THR A 212 -57.63 -32.22 9.60
N ARG A 213 -58.36 -33.24 10.11
CA ARG A 213 -58.04 -34.69 10.13
C ARG A 213 -59.27 -35.49 9.65
N ALA A 214 -59.10 -36.54 8.82
CA ALA A 214 -60.08 -37.63 8.61
C ALA A 214 -59.52 -38.87 7.86
N ASP A 215 -59.22 -39.94 8.62
CA ASP A 215 -59.58 -41.37 8.47
C ASP A 215 -59.55 -42.17 7.11
N ILE A 216 -58.61 -43.14 7.02
CA ILE A 216 -58.79 -44.64 7.07
C ILE A 216 -59.66 -45.34 5.97
N PRO A 217 -59.19 -46.45 5.29
CA PRO A 217 -59.00 -47.75 5.96
C PRO A 217 -57.84 -48.72 5.56
N GLU A 218 -57.64 -49.71 6.44
CA GLU A 218 -56.85 -50.97 6.39
C GLU A 218 -57.34 -51.95 5.28
N ALA A 219 -56.78 -53.13 4.94
CA ALA A 219 -55.72 -54.05 5.44
C ALA A 219 -55.28 -54.95 4.22
N PRO A 220 -54.66 -56.17 4.30
CA PRO A 220 -54.09 -56.98 5.41
C PRO A 220 -52.60 -57.41 5.19
N PRO A 221 -51.97 -58.26 6.04
CA PRO A 221 -50.54 -58.61 5.98
C PRO A 221 -50.21 -60.08 5.62
N VAL A 222 -48.95 -60.35 5.21
CA VAL A 222 -48.29 -61.66 5.34
C VAL A 222 -46.81 -61.46 5.69
N GLY A 223 -46.26 -62.27 6.58
CA GLY A 223 -44.84 -62.28 6.91
C GLY A 223 -44.17 -63.65 6.79
N ASN A 224 -42.88 -63.66 7.13
CA ASN A 224 -41.97 -64.78 7.40
C ASN A 224 -41.14 -65.44 6.27
N THR A 225 -39.90 -65.72 6.70
CA THR A 225 -38.94 -66.78 6.32
C THR A 225 -38.16 -66.69 5.00
N GLY A 226 -36.84 -66.51 5.15
CA GLY A 226 -35.79 -66.77 4.15
C GLY A 226 -34.41 -66.58 4.79
N MET A 227 -33.59 -67.62 4.88
CA MET A 227 -32.31 -67.61 5.61
C MET A 227 -31.12 -67.11 4.78
N VAL A 228 -30.24 -66.36 5.45
CA VAL A 228 -28.76 -66.43 5.43
C VAL A 228 -28.04 -66.87 4.14
N THR A 229 -27.20 -65.99 3.61
CA THR A 229 -25.83 -66.38 3.20
C THR A 229 -24.85 -65.26 3.54
N ARG A 230 -23.75 -65.60 4.21
CA ARG A 230 -22.70 -64.67 4.67
C ARG A 230 -21.63 -64.55 3.60
N VAL A 231 -21.32 -63.32 3.16
CA VAL A 231 -20.10 -63.00 2.42
C VAL A 231 -19.39 -61.89 3.17
N GLU A 232 -18.22 -62.20 3.72
CA GLU A 232 -17.37 -61.22 4.39
C GLU A 232 -16.60 -60.41 3.36
N HIS A 233 -17.01 -59.15 3.15
CA HIS A 233 -16.15 -58.20 2.46
C HIS A 233 -15.20 -57.58 3.48
N ARG A 234 -13.93 -57.99 3.40
CA ARG A 234 -12.82 -57.35 4.13
C ARG A 234 -12.70 -55.90 3.66
N LEU A 235 -12.77 -54.95 4.58
CA LEU A 235 -12.43 -53.55 4.31
C LEU A 235 -10.93 -53.46 3.97
N PRO A 236 -10.52 -52.60 3.01
CA PRO A 236 -9.11 -52.36 2.77
C PRO A 236 -8.46 -51.72 4.00
N GLU A 237 -7.23 -52.11 4.31
CA GLU A 237 -6.45 -51.53 5.40
C GLU A 237 -6.09 -50.07 5.09
N GLU A 238 -6.18 -49.22 6.10
CA GLU A 238 -5.83 -47.80 6.05
C GLU A 238 -4.32 -47.65 5.81
N PRO A 239 -3.85 -46.81 4.88
CA PRO A 239 -2.42 -46.71 4.57
C PRO A 239 -1.66 -46.16 5.78
N GLU A 240 -0.61 -46.88 6.21
CA GLU A 240 0.23 -46.47 7.33
C GLU A 240 0.78 -45.06 7.11
N LYS A 241 0.49 -44.17 8.06
CA LYS A 241 1.02 -42.80 8.09
C LYS A 241 2.55 -42.85 8.15
N PRO A 242 3.29 -42.24 7.19
CA PRO A 242 4.74 -42.26 7.23
C PRO A 242 5.24 -41.60 8.52
N SER A 243 6.17 -42.27 9.20
CA SER A 243 6.77 -41.79 10.43
C SER A 243 7.64 -40.56 10.14
N VAL A 244 7.26 -39.42 10.70
CA VAL A 244 8.04 -38.17 10.64
C VAL A 244 9.39 -38.39 11.35
N PRO A 245 10.54 -38.21 10.68
CA PRO A 245 11.84 -38.23 11.34
C PRO A 245 11.94 -37.09 12.36
N PRO A 246 12.71 -37.23 13.45
CA PRO A 246 12.87 -36.15 14.41
C PRO A 246 13.48 -34.92 13.74
N GLU A 247 12.81 -33.79 13.99
CA GLU A 247 13.13 -32.46 13.49
C GLU A 247 14.58 -32.07 13.85
N THR A 248 15.42 -32.02 12.82
CA THR A 248 16.73 -31.35 12.87
C THR A 248 16.68 -30.23 11.88
N THR A 249 16.47 -29.02 12.38
CA THR A 249 16.61 -27.77 11.62
C THR A 249 18.09 -27.55 11.32
N GLU A 250 18.64 -28.32 10.37
CA GLU A 250 19.94 -28.01 9.79
C GLU A 250 19.80 -26.67 9.07
N MET A 251 20.40 -25.62 9.66
CA MET A 251 20.46 -24.30 9.03
C MET A 251 21.10 -24.44 7.65
N ARG A 252 20.41 -23.93 6.61
CA ARG A 252 21.00 -23.71 5.29
C ARG A 252 22.27 -22.88 5.50
N THR A 253 23.39 -23.37 4.99
CA THR A 253 24.73 -22.80 5.28
C THR A 253 24.94 -21.46 4.59
N GLU A 254 24.29 -21.29 3.44
CA GLU A 254 24.10 -20.05 2.70
C GLU A 254 22.59 -19.92 2.50
N ASP A 255 22.01 -18.80 2.97
CA ASP A 255 20.57 -18.51 2.89
C ASP A 255 20.46 -17.04 2.47
N PHE A 256 19.85 -16.77 1.32
CA PHE A 256 19.79 -15.44 0.71
C PHE A 256 18.35 -14.94 0.57
N ALA A 257 18.20 -13.63 0.39
CA ALA A 257 16.98 -13.00 -0.07
C ALA A 257 17.29 -12.01 -1.19
N LEU A 258 16.24 -11.54 -1.88
CA LEU A 258 16.34 -10.44 -2.83
C LEU A 258 15.78 -9.16 -2.19
N ALA A 259 16.61 -8.13 -2.18
CA ALA A 259 16.33 -6.80 -1.64
C ALA A 259 15.86 -5.85 -2.74
N PHE A 260 14.81 -5.11 -2.44
CA PHE A 260 14.13 -4.17 -3.33
C PHE A 260 14.12 -2.77 -2.69
N ASP A 261 14.37 -1.73 -3.48
CA ASP A 261 14.57 -0.35 -3.02
C ASP A 261 13.30 0.51 -2.94
N GLY A 262 12.25 0.13 -3.69
CA GLY A 262 10.99 0.86 -3.83
C GLY A 262 10.98 1.96 -4.88
N GLU A 263 11.94 1.99 -5.82
CA GLU A 263 12.00 2.95 -6.93
C GLU A 263 11.79 2.31 -8.30
N ASP A 264 12.57 1.28 -8.67
CA ASP A 264 12.40 0.55 -9.94
C ASP A 264 12.72 -0.97 -9.89
N ASP A 265 13.00 -1.51 -8.69
CA ASP A 265 13.29 -2.93 -8.47
C ASP A 265 12.07 -3.86 -8.61
N TYR A 266 12.15 -4.91 -9.45
CA TYR A 266 11.10 -5.94 -9.58
C TYR A 266 11.60 -7.28 -10.16
N VAL A 267 10.74 -8.30 -10.15
CA VAL A 267 10.96 -9.56 -10.88
C VAL A 267 9.80 -9.81 -11.84
N GLU A 268 10.10 -10.10 -13.11
CA GLU A 268 9.13 -10.56 -14.10
C GLU A 268 9.13 -12.09 -14.14
N LEU A 269 7.97 -12.71 -13.96
CA LEU A 269 7.82 -14.16 -14.08
C LEU A 269 7.24 -14.53 -15.45
N PRO A 270 7.69 -15.62 -16.09
CA PRO A 270 7.16 -16.10 -17.37
C PRO A 270 5.83 -16.84 -17.20
N LEU A 271 4.92 -16.26 -16.40
CA LEU A 271 3.58 -16.74 -16.12
C LEU A 271 2.58 -15.69 -16.62
N THR A 272 1.62 -16.11 -17.44
CA THR A 272 0.50 -15.28 -17.89
C THR A 272 -0.76 -15.63 -17.09
N THR A 273 -1.81 -14.81 -17.18
CA THR A 273 -3.07 -15.12 -16.49
C THR A 273 -3.79 -16.35 -17.06
N ASN A 274 -3.38 -16.85 -18.23
CA ASN A 274 -3.88 -18.11 -18.80
C ASN A 274 -3.28 -19.35 -18.10
N ASP A 275 -2.11 -19.22 -17.47
CA ASP A 275 -1.44 -20.30 -16.74
C ASP A 275 -2.02 -20.50 -15.32
N LEU A 276 -2.95 -19.63 -14.92
CA LEU A 276 -3.43 -19.45 -13.55
C LEU A 276 -4.93 -19.73 -13.44
N GLU A 277 -5.27 -20.99 -13.20
CA GLU A 277 -6.65 -21.42 -12.97
C GLU A 277 -7.10 -21.23 -11.51
N TYR A 278 -8.40 -20.97 -11.32
CA TYR A 278 -9.02 -20.90 -9.98
C TYR A 278 -9.44 -22.29 -9.47
N PRO A 279 -9.23 -22.60 -8.17
CA PRO A 279 -8.70 -21.71 -7.13
C PRO A 279 -7.18 -21.52 -7.22
N LEU A 280 -6.74 -20.28 -7.00
CA LEU A 280 -5.33 -19.88 -7.05
C LEU A 280 -4.86 -19.52 -5.63
N THR A 281 -3.77 -20.13 -5.15
CA THR A 281 -3.09 -19.68 -3.92
C THR A 281 -1.76 -19.03 -4.29
N VAL A 282 -1.49 -17.88 -3.69
CA VAL A 282 -0.18 -17.21 -3.67
C VAL A 282 0.29 -17.15 -2.23
N GLU A 283 1.49 -17.67 -1.97
CA GLU A 283 2.19 -17.58 -0.70
C GLU A 283 3.45 -16.75 -0.87
N ALA A 284 3.76 -15.91 0.11
CA ALA A 284 4.95 -15.07 0.09
C ALA A 284 5.49 -14.83 1.50
N THR A 285 6.80 -14.97 1.67
CA THR A 285 7.52 -14.52 2.87
C THR A 285 8.24 -13.21 2.53
N VAL A 286 7.92 -12.16 3.30
CA VAL A 286 8.28 -10.77 2.99
C VAL A 286 8.73 -10.03 4.25
N LEU A 287 9.58 -9.01 4.07
CA LEU A 287 9.81 -7.96 5.06
C LEU A 287 9.75 -6.59 4.38
N CYS A 288 8.69 -5.83 4.67
CA CYS A 288 8.54 -4.47 4.16
C CYS A 288 9.43 -3.50 4.95
N ARG A 289 10.15 -2.63 4.22
CA ARG A 289 10.82 -1.44 4.77
C ARG A 289 9.91 -0.21 4.63
N GLN A 290 10.32 0.91 5.22
CA GLN A 290 9.62 2.19 5.07
C GLN A 290 9.68 2.67 3.62
N GLN A 291 8.51 2.98 3.05
CA GLN A 291 8.38 3.44 1.69
C GLN A 291 8.60 4.96 1.59
N LYS A 292 9.06 5.40 0.42
CA LYS A 292 9.06 6.82 0.03
C LYS A 292 7.67 7.25 -0.49
N ALA A 293 6.94 6.33 -1.11
CA ALA A 293 5.60 6.54 -1.66
C ALA A 293 4.49 6.19 -0.66
N VAL A 294 3.31 6.76 -0.89
CA VAL A 294 2.08 6.51 -0.12
C VAL A 294 1.12 5.70 -0.99
N GLY A 295 0.48 4.67 -0.44
CA GLY A 295 -0.51 3.84 -1.14
C GLY A 295 -0.35 2.33 -0.91
N GLU A 296 -0.87 1.55 -1.84
CA GLU A 296 -0.72 0.09 -1.87
C GLU A 296 0.66 -0.28 -2.44
N VAL A 297 1.35 -1.20 -1.77
CA VAL A 297 2.64 -1.73 -2.19
C VAL A 297 2.51 -3.20 -2.56
N PRO A 298 2.97 -3.61 -3.75
CA PRO A 298 2.88 -4.97 -4.23
C PRO A 298 3.90 -5.91 -3.60
N ILE A 299 3.48 -7.16 -3.46
CA ILE A 299 4.36 -8.31 -3.22
C ILE A 299 4.28 -9.23 -4.43
N VAL A 300 3.05 -9.57 -4.82
CA VAL A 300 2.74 -10.29 -6.06
C VAL A 300 1.55 -9.62 -6.74
N SER A 301 1.72 -9.25 -8.01
CA SER A 301 0.72 -8.57 -8.82
C SER A 301 0.39 -9.36 -10.08
N LEU A 302 -0.91 -9.50 -10.34
CA LEU A 302 -1.43 -10.19 -11.51
C LEU A 302 -2.23 -9.19 -12.36
N PHE A 303 -1.67 -8.90 -13.52
CA PHE A 303 -2.07 -7.82 -14.41
C PHE A 303 -2.99 -8.27 -15.54
N PHE A 304 -3.87 -7.37 -15.96
CA PHE A 304 -4.56 -7.43 -17.24
C PHE A 304 -4.56 -6.01 -17.84
N GLN A 305 -5.01 -5.85 -19.09
CA GLN A 305 -4.84 -4.61 -19.86
C GLN A 305 -5.42 -3.33 -19.22
N ASP A 306 -6.47 -3.47 -18.42
CA ASP A 306 -7.16 -2.37 -17.72
C ASP A 306 -6.72 -2.21 -16.24
N GLY A 307 -5.61 -2.84 -15.84
CA GLY A 307 -4.96 -2.68 -14.54
C GLY A 307 -4.81 -3.97 -13.72
N ILE A 308 -4.85 -3.81 -12.39
CA ILE A 308 -4.71 -4.91 -11.42
C ILE A 308 -6.01 -5.71 -11.33
N HIS A 309 -5.89 -7.04 -11.42
CA HIS A 309 -7.01 -7.94 -11.16
C HIS A 309 -6.78 -8.83 -9.94
N GLN A 310 -5.54 -9.19 -9.59
CA GLN A 310 -5.23 -9.77 -8.28
C GLN A 310 -3.95 -9.15 -7.71
N LEU A 311 -3.96 -8.88 -6.41
CA LEU A 311 -2.85 -8.28 -5.68
C LEU A 311 -2.74 -8.94 -4.31
N LEU A 312 -1.53 -9.36 -3.94
CA LEU A 312 -1.11 -9.55 -2.55
C LEU A 312 -0.11 -8.43 -2.24
N GLY A 313 -0.37 -7.65 -1.19
CA GLY A 313 0.36 -6.42 -0.91
C GLY A 313 0.19 -5.88 0.49
N TYR A 314 0.70 -4.67 0.72
CA TYR A 314 0.54 -3.90 1.96
C TYR A 314 0.02 -2.50 1.66
N ASP A 315 -1.02 -2.08 2.36
CA ASP A 315 -1.59 -0.74 2.30
C ASP A 315 -0.88 0.17 3.31
N PHE A 316 -0.11 1.15 2.85
CA PHE A 316 0.60 2.10 3.72
C PHE A 316 -0.29 3.24 4.24
N GLU A 317 -1.48 3.47 3.70
CA GLU A 317 -2.42 4.46 4.21
C GLU A 317 -3.21 3.90 5.40
N ASP A 318 -3.84 2.73 5.23
CA ASP A 318 -4.55 2.04 6.31
C ASP A 318 -3.57 1.34 7.27
N GLY A 319 -2.39 0.95 6.78
CA GLY A 319 -1.33 0.27 7.52
C GLY A 319 -1.51 -1.24 7.63
N ASN A 320 -2.10 -1.91 6.63
CA ASN A 320 -2.54 -3.31 6.71
C ASN A 320 -1.99 -4.18 5.57
N TRP A 321 -1.75 -5.47 5.82
CA TRP A 321 -1.64 -6.44 4.73
C TRP A 321 -2.97 -6.54 3.99
N LEU A 322 -2.94 -6.67 2.67
CA LEU A 322 -4.13 -6.78 1.84
C LEU A 322 -4.01 -7.92 0.83
N ALA A 323 -5.13 -8.56 0.53
CA ALA A 323 -5.33 -9.32 -0.69
C ALA A 323 -6.56 -8.78 -1.41
N LEU A 324 -6.39 -8.34 -2.65
CA LEU A 324 -7.45 -7.75 -3.46
C LEU A 324 -7.63 -8.55 -4.74
N LYS A 325 -8.89 -8.73 -5.13
CA LYS A 325 -9.28 -9.31 -6.42
C LYS A 325 -10.35 -8.45 -7.07
N LYS A 326 -10.06 -7.98 -8.29
CA LYS A 326 -10.97 -7.29 -9.19
C LYS A 326 -11.26 -8.19 -10.39
N THR A 327 -12.53 -8.23 -10.79
CA THR A 327 -13.03 -8.86 -12.02
C THR A 327 -14.05 -7.92 -12.65
N SER A 328 -14.40 -8.10 -13.93
CA SER A 328 -15.43 -7.26 -14.55
C SER A 328 -16.74 -7.33 -13.74
N GLY A 329 -17.17 -6.18 -13.20
CA GLY A 329 -18.38 -6.05 -12.40
C GLY A 329 -18.29 -6.47 -10.93
N HIS A 330 -17.14 -6.94 -10.42
CA HIS A 330 -17.00 -7.34 -9.01
C HIS A 330 -15.59 -7.06 -8.44
N MET A 331 -15.54 -6.65 -7.17
CA MET A 331 -14.30 -6.51 -6.41
C MET A 331 -14.47 -7.13 -5.03
N SER A 332 -13.53 -8.00 -4.65
CA SER A 332 -13.41 -8.60 -3.32
C SER A 332 -12.05 -8.24 -2.73
N GLU A 333 -12.02 -7.96 -1.44
CA GLU A 333 -10.84 -7.50 -0.72
C GLU A 333 -10.82 -8.09 0.69
N LYS A 334 -9.62 -8.41 1.17
CA LYS A 334 -9.34 -8.73 2.56
C LYS A 334 -8.19 -7.88 3.06
N LYS A 335 -8.30 -7.36 4.29
CA LYS A 335 -7.24 -6.63 4.98
C LYS A 335 -6.94 -7.27 6.34
N SER A 336 -5.71 -7.15 6.84
CA SER A 336 -5.36 -7.59 8.19
C SER A 336 -6.17 -6.82 9.24
N SER A 337 -6.58 -7.49 10.32
CA SER A 337 -7.42 -6.88 11.37
C SER A 337 -6.67 -5.98 12.35
N SER A 338 -5.34 -6.07 12.35
CA SER A 338 -4.43 -5.15 13.02
C SER A 338 -3.53 -4.51 11.98
N ARG A 339 -3.16 -3.24 12.21
CA ARG A 339 -1.92 -2.71 11.64
C ARG A 339 -0.79 -3.62 12.11
N PRO A 340 -0.09 -4.36 11.23
CA PRO A 340 1.01 -5.22 11.63
C PRO A 340 2.02 -4.35 12.37
N GLY A 341 2.44 -4.82 13.54
CA GLY A 341 3.29 -4.07 14.46
C GLY A 341 4.67 -3.84 13.87
N LEU A 342 4.79 -2.74 13.13
CA LEU A 342 5.97 -2.23 12.45
C LEU A 342 6.31 -2.91 11.12
N LEU A 343 6.75 -2.04 10.21
CA LEU A 343 7.70 -2.35 9.17
C LEU A 343 8.94 -3.01 9.80
N LEU A 344 9.67 -3.83 9.05
CA LEU A 344 10.83 -4.58 9.56
C LEU A 344 10.47 -5.81 10.44
N GLU A 345 9.43 -6.55 10.06
CA GLU A 345 9.17 -7.92 10.56
C GLU A 345 9.03 -8.93 9.40
N LYS A 346 9.68 -10.10 9.50
CA LYS A 346 9.44 -11.25 8.61
C LYS A 346 7.97 -11.66 8.76
N THR A 347 7.23 -11.59 7.66
CA THR A 347 5.81 -11.96 7.61
C THR A 347 5.59 -13.02 6.55
N GLN A 348 4.89 -14.09 6.92
CA GLN A 348 4.43 -15.14 6.01
C GLN A 348 2.98 -14.85 5.64
N LEU A 349 2.72 -14.69 4.35
CA LEU A 349 1.41 -14.34 3.80
C LEU A 349 0.90 -15.46 2.92
N ALA A 350 -0.42 -15.67 2.93
CA ALA A 350 -1.09 -16.44 1.88
C ALA A 350 -2.36 -15.72 1.44
N ALA A 351 -2.56 -15.61 0.13
CA ALA A 351 -3.81 -15.19 -0.49
C ALA A 351 -4.41 -16.36 -1.26
N VAL A 352 -5.66 -16.72 -0.95
CA VAL A 352 -6.41 -17.74 -1.69
C VAL A 352 -7.51 -17.04 -2.47
N PHE A 353 -7.37 -17.04 -3.79
CA PHE A 353 -8.29 -16.43 -4.74
C PHE A 353 -9.23 -17.50 -5.30
N ASP A 354 -10.52 -17.23 -5.28
CA ASP A 354 -11.56 -18.01 -5.97
C ASP A 354 -12.21 -17.13 -7.06
N LYS A 355 -13.10 -17.72 -7.88
CA LYS A 355 -13.76 -17.06 -9.01
C LYS A 355 -14.46 -15.75 -8.66
N GLU A 356 -14.96 -15.61 -7.43
CA GLU A 356 -15.60 -14.39 -6.94
C GLU A 356 -14.78 -13.72 -5.84
N THR A 357 -14.40 -14.45 -4.80
CA THR A 357 -13.83 -13.91 -3.55
C THR A 357 -12.30 -14.03 -3.44
N VAL A 358 -11.75 -13.42 -2.40
CA VAL A 358 -10.38 -13.64 -1.90
C VAL A 358 -10.38 -13.85 -0.39
N SER A 359 -9.50 -14.73 0.09
CA SER A 359 -9.14 -14.92 1.50
C SER A 359 -7.69 -14.52 1.71
N LEU A 360 -7.38 -13.87 2.84
CA LEU A 360 -6.03 -13.48 3.25
C LEU A 360 -5.68 -14.19 4.56
N PHE A 361 -4.45 -14.66 4.66
CA PHE A 361 -3.85 -15.21 5.87
C PHE A 361 -2.53 -14.49 6.14
N VAL A 362 -2.28 -14.16 7.40
CA VAL A 362 -1.05 -13.48 7.88
C VAL A 362 -0.50 -14.31 9.03
N ASN A 363 0.74 -14.77 8.92
CA ASN A 363 1.42 -15.66 9.87
C ASN A 363 0.53 -16.84 10.29
N GLY A 364 -0.06 -17.53 9.30
CA GLY A 364 -0.97 -18.66 9.50
C GLY A 364 -2.39 -18.31 9.96
N LYS A 365 -2.70 -17.03 10.23
CA LYS A 365 -4.01 -16.58 10.77
C LYS A 365 -4.92 -15.96 9.71
N GLU A 366 -6.14 -16.47 9.61
CA GLU A 366 -7.15 -15.99 8.65
C GLU A 366 -7.65 -14.58 8.99
N GLN A 367 -7.60 -13.68 8.01
CA GLN A 367 -8.06 -12.31 8.15
C GLN A 367 -9.54 -12.18 7.79
N LYS A 368 -10.35 -11.78 8.79
CA LYS A 368 -11.80 -11.67 8.65
C LYS A 368 -12.25 -10.35 8.04
N GLN A 369 -11.52 -9.25 8.31
CA GLN A 369 -11.80 -7.91 7.77
C GLN A 369 -11.63 -7.87 6.25
N GLY A 370 -12.51 -7.13 5.58
CA GLY A 370 -12.52 -6.99 4.14
C GLY A 370 -13.85 -6.48 3.61
N SER A 371 -13.92 -6.34 2.29
CA SER A 371 -15.09 -5.84 1.59
C SER A 371 -15.38 -6.68 0.34
N SER A 372 -16.62 -6.68 -0.11
CA SER A 372 -17.01 -7.22 -1.42
C SER A 372 -18.10 -6.34 -1.99
N ARG A 373 -17.94 -5.91 -3.24
CA ARG A 373 -18.83 -4.95 -3.90
C ARG A 373 -18.91 -5.21 -5.40
N SER A 374 -20.06 -4.93 -5.99
CA SER A 374 -20.16 -4.80 -7.45
C SER A 374 -19.40 -3.55 -7.91
N THR A 375 -18.71 -3.66 -9.04
CA THR A 375 -18.11 -2.54 -9.77
C THR A 375 -18.87 -2.31 -11.08
N VAL A 376 -18.47 -1.30 -11.86
CA VAL A 376 -18.85 -1.26 -13.27
C VAL A 376 -18.15 -2.43 -13.98
N ALA A 377 -18.81 -3.02 -14.98
CA ALA A 377 -18.17 -4.00 -15.85
C ALA A 377 -17.05 -3.32 -16.63
N ASP A 378 -15.80 -3.64 -16.30
CA ASP A 378 -14.67 -3.32 -17.17
C ASP A 378 -14.86 -4.07 -18.50
N VAL A 379 -14.40 -3.49 -19.61
CA VAL A 379 -14.33 -4.18 -20.91
C VAL A 379 -13.43 -5.42 -20.76
N GLU A 380 -13.58 -6.44 -21.61
CA GLU A 380 -12.81 -7.69 -21.45
C GLU A 380 -11.30 -7.44 -21.60
N ALA A 381 -10.63 -7.19 -20.48
CA ALA A 381 -9.20 -6.96 -20.40
C ALA A 381 -8.42 -8.14 -20.99
N THR A 382 -7.52 -7.87 -21.94
CA THR A 382 -6.72 -8.93 -22.56
C THR A 382 -5.82 -9.61 -21.52
N ARG A 383 -5.78 -10.95 -21.56
CA ARG A 383 -5.26 -11.82 -20.51
C ARG A 383 -3.73 -12.00 -20.48
N ASP A 384 -3.01 -11.37 -21.40
CA ASP A 384 -1.61 -11.66 -21.67
C ASP A 384 -0.65 -10.61 -21.08
N HIS A 385 -0.70 -10.42 -19.76
CA HIS A 385 0.33 -9.69 -19.02
C HIS A 385 1.06 -10.63 -18.04
N PRO A 386 2.39 -10.44 -17.84
CA PRO A 386 3.17 -11.27 -16.95
C PRO A 386 2.82 -11.03 -15.48
N VAL A 387 3.02 -12.05 -14.65
CA VAL A 387 3.02 -11.91 -13.19
C VAL A 387 4.30 -11.17 -12.78
N HIS A 388 4.14 -10.12 -11.97
CA HIS A 388 5.26 -9.40 -11.39
C HIS A 388 5.36 -9.64 -9.89
N LEU A 389 6.58 -9.79 -9.40
CA LEU A 389 6.92 -9.68 -7.98
C LEU A 389 7.39 -8.25 -7.72
N ALA A 390 7.07 -7.71 -6.54
CA ALA A 390 7.50 -6.39 -6.07
C ALA A 390 7.09 -5.17 -6.95
N ARG A 391 6.26 -5.33 -7.99
CA ARG A 391 5.76 -4.23 -8.85
C ARG A 391 4.26 -4.30 -9.12
N SER A 392 3.61 -3.13 -9.21
CA SER A 392 2.20 -2.95 -9.57
C SER A 392 2.01 -1.69 -10.42
N LEU A 393 0.93 -1.61 -11.20
CA LEU A 393 0.46 -0.38 -11.84
C LEU A 393 -0.88 0.01 -11.18
N LEU A 394 -0.84 1.00 -10.31
CA LEU A 394 -1.98 1.45 -9.50
C LEU A 394 -2.57 2.75 -10.06
N PHE A 395 -3.87 2.94 -9.91
CA PHE A 395 -4.56 4.14 -10.38
C PHE A 395 -4.84 5.11 -9.23
N TYR A 396 -4.08 6.21 -9.18
CA TYR A 396 -4.23 7.29 -8.20
C TYR A 396 -4.63 8.61 -8.87
N GLY A 397 -5.68 8.55 -9.71
CA GLY A 397 -6.08 9.63 -10.63
C GLY A 397 -5.32 9.59 -11.97
N GLU A 398 -4.11 9.02 -11.96
CA GLU A 398 -3.34 8.59 -13.10
C GLU A 398 -2.73 7.21 -12.79
N TRP A 399 -2.32 6.45 -13.82
CA TRP A 399 -1.62 5.18 -13.63
C TRP A 399 -0.18 5.42 -13.21
N LYS A 400 0.25 4.78 -12.12
CA LYS A 400 1.62 4.85 -11.59
C LYS A 400 2.17 3.47 -11.34
N ASP A 401 3.41 3.24 -11.74
CA ASP A 401 4.17 2.11 -11.22
C ASP A 401 4.41 2.31 -9.72
N CYS A 402 4.30 1.24 -8.96
CA CYS A 402 4.54 1.19 -7.53
C CYS A 402 5.39 -0.04 -7.22
N TYR A 403 6.40 0.14 -6.37
CA TYR A 403 7.44 -0.85 -6.12
C TYR A 403 7.57 -1.16 -4.63
N LEU A 404 8.04 -2.36 -4.30
CA LEU A 404 8.33 -2.77 -2.93
C LEU A 404 9.68 -2.18 -2.47
N ASN A 405 9.69 -1.32 -1.45
CA ASN A 405 10.89 -1.24 -0.59
C ASN A 405 10.84 -2.37 0.45
N GLY A 406 11.72 -3.37 0.36
CA GLY A 406 11.64 -4.56 1.21
C GLY A 406 12.56 -5.71 0.81
N TYR A 407 12.28 -6.91 1.31
CA TYR A 407 12.96 -8.15 0.97
C TYR A 407 11.94 -9.28 0.72
N LEU A 408 12.24 -10.18 -0.22
CA LEU A 408 11.49 -11.40 -0.51
C LEU A 408 12.44 -12.63 -0.44
N ASP A 409 11.92 -13.75 0.06
CA ASP A 409 12.68 -14.95 0.47
C ASP A 409 12.05 -16.27 -0.02
N GLU A 410 10.74 -16.43 0.14
CA GLU A 410 10.03 -17.64 -0.31
C GLU A 410 8.73 -17.21 -1.00
N ILE A 411 8.49 -17.66 -2.23
CA ILE A 411 7.21 -17.46 -2.94
C ILE A 411 6.76 -18.76 -3.59
N ARG A 412 5.50 -19.13 -3.37
CA ARG A 412 4.83 -20.28 -4.01
C ARG A 412 3.52 -19.84 -4.66
N ILE A 413 3.32 -20.21 -5.93
CA ILE A 413 2.07 -20.00 -6.67
C ILE A 413 1.48 -21.37 -6.97
N SER A 414 0.18 -21.60 -6.75
CA SER A 414 -0.44 -22.93 -6.86
C SER A 414 -1.89 -22.89 -7.38
N ASN A 415 -2.29 -23.84 -8.22
CA ASN A 415 -3.66 -23.99 -8.76
C ASN A 415 -4.60 -24.78 -7.80
N PHE A 416 -4.45 -24.55 -6.50
CA PHE A 416 -5.20 -25.23 -5.46
C PHE A 416 -5.46 -24.29 -4.28
N ALA A 417 -6.63 -24.40 -3.65
CA ALA A 417 -6.94 -23.68 -2.42
C ALA A 417 -6.24 -24.36 -1.22
N ARG A 418 -5.00 -23.98 -0.92
CA ARG A 418 -4.20 -24.62 0.15
C ARG A 418 -4.80 -24.39 1.54
N TYR A 419 -5.50 -23.27 1.75
CA TYR A 419 -6.00 -22.85 3.05
C TYR A 419 -7.47 -22.41 3.01
N THR A 420 -8.24 -22.87 3.99
CA THR A 420 -9.66 -22.51 4.21
C THR A 420 -9.95 -22.07 5.65
N ALA A 421 -8.94 -22.14 6.52
CA ALA A 421 -8.93 -21.75 7.93
C ALA A 421 -7.47 -21.54 8.38
N ASP A 422 -7.26 -21.13 9.64
CA ASP A 422 -5.94 -21.03 10.26
C ASP A 422 -5.04 -22.27 10.00
N TYR A 423 -3.76 -22.05 9.71
CA TYR A 423 -2.75 -23.08 9.47
C TYR A 423 -1.46 -22.82 10.27
N GLN A 424 -0.53 -23.78 10.25
CA GLN A 424 0.84 -23.59 10.78
C GLN A 424 1.75 -23.26 9.61
N THR A 425 2.55 -22.21 9.73
CA THR A 425 3.44 -21.78 8.65
C THR A 425 4.67 -22.68 8.54
N GLU A 426 5.23 -22.74 7.32
CA GLU A 426 6.46 -23.45 6.99
C GLU A 426 7.53 -22.39 6.69
N ASP A 427 8.72 -22.49 7.29
CA ASP A 427 9.83 -21.57 6.99
C ASP A 427 10.38 -21.73 5.56
N VAL A 428 10.21 -22.92 4.97
CA VAL A 428 10.61 -23.27 3.60
C VAL A 428 9.43 -23.94 2.90
N LEU A 429 9.00 -23.39 1.77
CA LEU A 429 7.84 -23.89 1.04
C LEU A 429 8.25 -25.04 0.12
N THR A 430 7.55 -26.17 0.18
CA THR A 430 7.85 -27.32 -0.70
C THR A 430 7.04 -27.32 -2.00
N SER A 431 7.57 -27.92 -3.07
CA SER A 431 6.82 -28.13 -4.31
C SER A 431 5.97 -29.41 -4.23
N ASP A 432 4.76 -29.37 -4.78
CA ASP A 432 3.89 -30.53 -4.97
C ASP A 432 3.19 -30.46 -6.35
N VAL A 433 2.29 -31.42 -6.61
CA VAL A 433 1.54 -31.52 -7.88
C VAL A 433 0.73 -30.25 -8.22
N HIS A 434 0.34 -29.45 -7.22
CA HIS A 434 -0.44 -28.22 -7.37
C HIS A 434 0.42 -26.95 -7.49
N THR A 435 1.71 -27.01 -7.19
CA THR A 435 2.64 -25.89 -7.35
C THR A 435 2.84 -25.55 -8.82
N ILE A 436 2.53 -24.31 -9.22
CA ILE A 436 2.76 -23.75 -10.56
C ILE A 436 4.19 -23.23 -10.66
N ALA A 437 4.65 -22.52 -9.63
CA ALA A 437 6.01 -22.02 -9.51
C ALA A 437 6.40 -21.90 -8.03
N LEU A 438 7.69 -22.05 -7.74
CA LEU A 438 8.26 -21.94 -6.40
C LEU A 438 9.63 -21.27 -6.49
N TYR A 439 9.87 -20.25 -5.69
CA TYR A 439 11.13 -19.50 -5.66
C TYR A 439 11.62 -19.41 -4.22
N HIS A 440 12.87 -19.82 -3.99
CA HIS A 440 13.54 -19.85 -2.69
C HIS A 440 14.53 -18.69 -2.49
N PHE A 441 14.66 -17.79 -3.48
CA PHE A 441 15.53 -16.59 -3.46
C PHE A 441 16.97 -16.85 -2.97
N ASN A 442 17.48 -18.04 -3.29
CA ASN A 442 18.67 -18.63 -2.68
C ASN A 442 19.86 -18.76 -3.65
N GLU A 443 19.80 -18.08 -4.81
CA GLU A 443 20.86 -18.06 -5.81
C GLU A 443 22.06 -17.18 -5.42
N GLY A 444 21.84 -16.18 -4.57
CA GLY A 444 22.85 -15.25 -4.04
C GLY A 444 23.56 -14.35 -5.07
N THR A 445 23.43 -14.63 -6.36
CA THR A 445 24.06 -13.89 -7.46
C THR A 445 23.28 -14.01 -8.78
N GLY A 446 23.51 -13.07 -9.70
CA GLY A 446 22.96 -13.11 -11.06
C GLY A 446 21.61 -12.41 -11.21
N LYS A 447 20.98 -12.60 -12.38
CA LYS A 447 19.72 -11.93 -12.77
C LYS A 447 18.53 -12.88 -12.99
N ILE A 448 18.68 -14.14 -12.60
CA ILE A 448 17.65 -15.18 -12.79
C ILE A 448 17.25 -15.69 -11.41
N LEU A 449 15.95 -15.63 -11.11
CA LEU A 449 15.33 -16.25 -9.95
C LEU A 449 14.78 -17.60 -10.39
N LYS A 450 15.34 -18.72 -9.93
CA LYS A 450 15.04 -20.04 -10.51
C LYS A 450 13.76 -20.63 -9.95
N ASP A 451 13.00 -21.27 -10.82
CA ASP A 451 11.80 -22.02 -10.45
C ASP A 451 12.17 -23.40 -9.88
N ALA A 452 12.14 -23.50 -8.56
CA ALA A 452 12.31 -24.74 -7.81
C ALA A 452 11.10 -25.68 -7.88
N SER A 453 10.00 -25.31 -8.55
CA SER A 453 8.87 -26.23 -8.75
C SER A 453 9.19 -27.35 -9.75
N GLY A 454 10.21 -27.16 -10.60
CA GLY A 454 10.58 -28.06 -11.68
C GLY A 454 9.79 -27.87 -12.97
N LYS A 455 9.04 -26.76 -13.10
CA LYS A 455 8.26 -26.42 -14.31
C LYS A 455 9.01 -25.47 -15.26
N GLY A 456 10.08 -24.82 -14.78
CA GLY A 456 10.99 -24.01 -15.59
C GLY A 456 10.51 -22.57 -15.77
N HIS A 457 9.69 -22.07 -14.84
CA HIS A 457 9.20 -20.69 -14.85
C HIS A 457 10.25 -19.70 -14.29
N ASP A 458 11.50 -19.80 -14.72
CA ASP A 458 12.60 -18.96 -14.24
C ASP A 458 12.30 -17.46 -14.43
N GLY A 459 12.29 -16.69 -13.33
CA GLY A 459 12.01 -15.27 -13.32
C GLY A 459 13.23 -14.39 -13.67
N ILE A 460 12.98 -13.22 -14.24
CA ILE A 460 14.00 -12.23 -14.61
C ILE A 460 14.03 -11.12 -13.58
N ILE A 461 15.21 -10.84 -13.01
CA ILE A 461 15.42 -9.81 -11.99
C ILE A 461 15.80 -8.48 -12.64
N HIS A 462 15.07 -7.43 -12.28
CA HIS A 462 15.27 -6.05 -12.70
C HIS A 462 15.64 -5.20 -11.47
N GLY A 463 16.85 -4.62 -11.48
CA GLY A 463 17.38 -3.76 -10.41
C GLY A 463 17.81 -4.51 -9.13
N ALA A 464 16.90 -5.31 -8.57
CA ALA A 464 16.95 -5.86 -7.23
C ALA A 464 18.23 -6.66 -6.91
N THR A 465 18.67 -6.60 -5.66
CA THR A 465 20.01 -7.05 -5.22
C THR A 465 19.95 -8.21 -4.23
N TRP A 466 20.84 -9.19 -4.39
CA TRP A 466 20.97 -10.31 -3.46
C TRP A 466 21.60 -9.88 -2.13
N VAL A 467 21.09 -10.40 -1.02
CA VAL A 467 21.59 -10.17 0.34
C VAL A 467 21.66 -11.48 1.13
N ASP A 468 22.69 -11.68 1.95
CA ASP A 468 22.73 -12.81 2.91
C ASP A 468 21.68 -12.55 4.00
N LEU A 469 20.83 -13.53 4.32
CA LEU A 469 19.77 -13.39 5.33
C LEU A 469 20.31 -13.14 6.75
N LYS A 470 21.58 -13.44 7.02
CA LYS A 470 22.29 -13.06 8.25
C LYS A 470 22.54 -11.55 8.33
N GLU A 471 22.65 -10.87 7.19
CA GLU A 471 22.84 -9.42 7.11
C GLU A 471 21.50 -8.66 7.08
N VAL A 472 20.38 -9.33 6.79
CA VAL A 472 19.02 -8.77 6.90
C VAL A 472 18.64 -8.69 8.39
N PRO A 473 18.68 -7.51 9.05
CA PRO A 473 18.77 -7.42 10.53
C PRO A 473 17.52 -7.82 11.32
N TYR A 474 16.53 -8.38 10.64
CA TYR A 474 15.15 -8.54 11.07
C TYR A 474 14.51 -9.86 10.62
N TRP A 475 15.24 -10.70 9.87
CA TRP A 475 14.72 -11.99 9.38
C TRP A 475 14.70 -13.07 10.47
N TYR A 476 15.78 -13.13 11.25
CA TYR A 476 15.88 -14.00 12.43
C TYR A 476 15.14 -13.40 13.63
N ILE A 477 13.83 -13.61 13.63
CA ILE A 477 12.94 -13.20 14.74
C ILE A 477 13.22 -13.97 16.05
N SER A 478 14.07 -15.01 16.07
CA SER A 478 14.40 -15.78 17.28
C SER A 478 14.86 -14.89 18.45
N GLU A 479 15.84 -14.01 18.23
CA GLU A 479 16.33 -13.11 19.28
C GLU A 479 15.29 -12.03 19.64
N LYS A 480 14.60 -11.48 18.65
CA LYS A 480 13.55 -10.46 18.82
C LYS A 480 12.37 -10.98 19.65
N GLN A 481 11.91 -12.18 19.35
CA GLN A 481 10.79 -12.86 20.01
C GLN A 481 11.19 -13.45 21.36
N GLN A 482 12.44 -13.93 21.51
CA GLN A 482 12.99 -14.26 22.83
C GLN A 482 13.03 -13.00 23.72
N PHE A 483 13.61 -11.90 23.23
CA PHE A 483 13.68 -10.62 23.95
C PHE A 483 12.30 -10.10 24.35
N TYR A 484 11.30 -10.13 23.44
CA TYR A 484 9.91 -9.77 23.76
C TYR A 484 9.26 -10.71 24.78
N SER A 485 9.50 -12.02 24.66
CA SER A 485 9.01 -13.00 25.62
C SER A 485 9.60 -12.73 27.00
N GLU A 486 10.91 -12.55 27.10
CA GLU A 486 11.62 -12.21 28.34
C GLU A 486 11.11 -10.88 28.93
N LEU A 487 11.02 -9.80 28.13
CA LEU A 487 10.45 -8.51 28.55
C LEU A 487 9.03 -8.65 29.12
N SER A 488 8.17 -9.45 28.48
CA SER A 488 6.79 -9.63 28.92
C SER A 488 6.65 -10.26 30.31
N GLN A 489 7.69 -10.95 30.78
CA GLN A 489 7.75 -11.56 32.12
C GLN A 489 8.49 -10.69 33.15
N MET A 490 8.99 -9.51 32.75
CA MET A 490 9.67 -8.56 33.62
C MET A 490 8.72 -7.51 34.18
N GLU A 491 9.01 -7.04 35.40
CA GLU A 491 8.40 -5.83 35.97
C GLU A 491 8.78 -4.58 35.15
N PRO A 492 7.94 -3.53 35.11
CA PRO A 492 8.12 -2.34 34.25
C PRO A 492 9.52 -1.70 34.30
N GLU A 493 10.12 -1.56 35.48
CA GLU A 493 11.45 -0.95 35.62
C GLU A 493 12.56 -1.82 34.98
N LYS A 494 12.41 -3.15 35.04
CA LYS A 494 13.33 -4.10 34.40
C LYS A 494 13.11 -4.14 32.88
N GLN A 495 11.86 -4.02 32.43
CA GLN A 495 11.55 -3.88 31.01
C GLN A 495 12.26 -2.67 30.40
N ILE A 496 12.22 -1.51 31.09
CA ILE A 496 12.91 -0.29 30.65
C ILE A 496 14.42 -0.46 30.61
N GLU A 497 15.03 -1.15 31.58
CA GLU A 497 16.48 -1.39 31.56
C GLU A 497 16.88 -2.33 30.42
N ALA A 498 16.17 -3.46 30.24
CA ALA A 498 16.41 -4.39 29.14
C ALA A 498 16.23 -3.71 27.77
N PHE A 499 15.18 -2.89 27.62
CA PHE A 499 14.96 -2.03 26.47
C PHE A 499 16.13 -1.07 26.24
N ARG A 500 16.59 -0.35 27.28
CA ARG A 500 17.71 0.61 27.16
C ARG A 500 18.97 -0.08 26.66
N GLN A 501 19.34 -1.21 27.28
CA GLN A 501 20.56 -1.93 26.90
C GLN A 501 20.48 -2.42 25.45
N LYS A 502 19.34 -2.98 25.03
CA LYS A 502 19.17 -3.43 23.64
C LYS A 502 19.16 -2.26 22.64
N MET A 503 18.61 -1.10 23.01
CA MET A 503 18.70 0.11 22.20
C MET A 503 20.14 0.63 22.05
N ILE A 504 20.96 0.58 23.10
CA ILE A 504 22.38 0.96 23.03
C ILE A 504 23.15 -0.01 22.12
N GLU A 505 22.93 -1.31 22.30
CA GLU A 505 23.55 -2.37 21.50
C GLU A 505 23.27 -2.20 20.00
N LEU A 506 22.02 -1.91 19.63
CA LEU A 506 21.58 -1.76 18.25
C LEU A 506 21.88 -0.39 17.63
N ASN A 507 22.28 0.60 18.43
CA ASN A 507 22.58 1.97 17.97
C ASN A 507 23.91 2.46 18.55
N PRO A 508 25.07 2.05 17.99
CA PRO A 508 26.38 2.53 18.42
C PRO A 508 26.45 4.06 18.46
N GLY A 509 26.72 4.63 19.64
CA GLY A 509 26.74 6.07 19.88
C GLY A 509 25.50 6.64 20.59
N TYR A 510 24.42 5.86 20.74
CA TYR A 510 23.30 6.23 21.62
C TYR A 510 23.69 6.09 23.10
N ASP A 511 23.39 7.11 23.91
CA ASP A 511 23.76 7.22 25.32
C ASP A 511 22.81 6.51 26.29
N GLY A 512 21.70 5.94 25.80
CA GLY A 512 20.69 5.29 26.62
C GLY A 512 19.67 6.25 27.26
N LYS A 513 19.70 7.54 26.94
CA LYS A 513 18.85 8.55 27.57
C LYS A 513 17.38 8.47 27.11
N LEU A 514 16.54 8.04 28.05
CA LEU A 514 15.09 7.93 27.90
C LEU A 514 14.36 8.40 29.16
N GLU A 515 13.10 8.78 28.99
CA GLU A 515 12.11 8.98 30.06
C GLU A 515 10.92 8.05 29.83
N TYR A 516 10.22 7.64 30.89
CA TYR A 516 9.06 6.74 30.77
C TYR A 516 7.99 7.05 31.81
N GLN A 517 6.76 6.62 31.52
CA GLN A 517 5.64 6.65 32.47
C GLN A 517 4.95 5.28 32.48
N THR A 518 4.63 4.81 33.69
CA THR A 518 3.96 3.53 33.91
C THR A 518 2.50 3.75 34.32
N GLU A 519 1.59 2.94 33.77
CA GLU A 519 0.19 2.92 34.17
C GLU A 519 -0.27 1.46 34.25
N ASN A 520 -0.98 1.10 35.33
CA ASN A 520 -1.49 -0.26 35.58
C ASN A 520 -0.45 -1.40 35.44
N GLY A 521 0.82 -1.14 35.77
CA GLY A 521 1.90 -2.13 35.66
C GLY A 521 2.42 -2.34 34.23
N GLN A 522 2.20 -1.38 33.33
CA GLN A 522 2.74 -1.39 31.96
C GLN A 522 3.38 -0.04 31.60
N ILE A 523 4.31 -0.04 30.65
CA ILE A 523 4.86 1.20 30.07
C ILE A 523 3.81 1.77 29.11
N HIS A 524 3.34 2.98 29.39
CA HIS A 524 2.30 3.64 28.60
C HIS A 524 2.81 4.87 27.83
N ARG A 525 3.94 5.47 28.28
CA ARG A 525 4.71 6.48 27.53
C ARG A 525 6.21 6.20 27.66
N LEU A 526 6.94 6.46 26.58
CA LEU A 526 8.40 6.34 26.49
C LEU A 526 8.91 7.47 25.58
N ASN A 527 9.75 8.35 26.09
CA ASN A 527 10.41 9.42 25.33
C ASN A 527 11.89 9.05 25.15
N ILE A 528 12.43 9.20 23.94
CA ILE A 528 13.84 8.90 23.64
C ILE A 528 14.45 10.13 22.95
N TYR A 529 15.52 10.66 23.52
CA TYR A 529 16.07 11.96 23.11
C TYR A 529 17.38 11.81 22.35
N HIS A 530 17.30 11.31 21.11
CA HIS A 530 18.50 11.08 20.29
C HIS A 530 18.22 11.36 18.79
N ASN A 531 19.16 12.04 18.12
CA ASN A 531 18.98 12.55 16.74
C ASN A 531 19.47 11.58 15.65
N ARG A 532 20.05 10.43 16.02
CA ARG A 532 20.60 9.43 15.09
C ARG A 532 20.31 8.00 15.56
N LEU A 533 19.05 7.69 15.87
CA LEU A 533 18.63 6.30 16.03
C LEU A 533 18.38 5.69 14.65
N VAL A 534 18.99 4.53 14.40
CA VAL A 534 18.87 3.79 13.13
C VAL A 534 18.00 2.56 13.32
N ASN A 535 18.08 1.91 14.49
CA ASN A 535 17.39 0.66 14.76
C ASN A 535 16.56 0.74 16.06
N ILE A 536 15.24 0.88 15.90
CA ILE A 536 14.31 1.15 17.00
C ILE A 536 13.33 -0.01 17.30
N TRP A 537 13.59 -1.22 16.77
CA TRP A 537 12.69 -2.37 16.95
C TRP A 537 12.34 -2.74 18.40
N PRO A 538 13.20 -2.51 19.43
CA PRO A 538 12.82 -2.80 20.81
C PRO A 538 11.59 -2.02 21.30
N ILE A 539 11.20 -0.90 20.68
CA ILE A 539 10.05 -0.08 21.10
C ILE A 539 8.75 -0.88 21.03
N SER A 540 8.59 -1.75 20.04
CA SER A 540 7.36 -2.54 19.86
C SER A 540 7.21 -3.72 20.81
N ALA A 541 8.16 -3.95 21.72
CA ALA A 541 7.93 -4.81 22.89
C ALA A 541 6.75 -4.31 23.73
N PHE A 542 6.52 -2.99 23.77
CA PHE A 542 5.52 -2.34 24.60
C PHE A 542 4.19 -2.15 23.88
N LYS A 543 3.34 -3.18 23.92
CA LYS A 543 2.03 -3.21 23.24
C LYS A 543 1.02 -2.12 23.69
N SER A 544 1.31 -1.43 24.79
CA SER A 544 0.47 -0.40 25.41
C SER A 544 1.02 1.03 25.27
N LEU A 545 2.10 1.23 24.51
CA LEU A 545 2.60 2.58 24.23
C LEU A 545 1.58 3.40 23.42
N GLN A 546 1.17 4.54 23.97
CA GLN A 546 0.63 5.63 23.17
C GLN A 546 1.80 6.45 22.61
N ALA A 547 1.98 6.41 21.29
CA ALA A 547 3.00 7.21 20.62
C ALA A 547 2.71 8.71 20.77
N LEU A 548 3.77 9.48 21.03
CA LEU A 548 3.81 10.94 21.11
C LEU A 548 5.13 11.44 20.51
#